data_AF-A0AA37H7G0-F1
#
_entry.id   AF-A0AA37H7G0-F1
#
_cell.length_a   1.000
_cell.length_b   1.000
_cell.length_c   1.000
_cell.angle_alpha   90.00
_cell.angle_beta   90.00
_cell.angle_gamma   90.00
#
_symmetry.space_group_name_H-M   'P 1'
#
loop_
_entity.id
_entity.type
_entity.pdbx_description
1 polymer ?
#
loop_
_entity_poly.entity_id
_entity_poly.type
_entity_poly.pdbx_seq_one_letter_code
_entity_poly.pdbx_strand_id
1 'polypeptide(L)'
;MKKTAIAALLCLAGATPGLAQSCDEFWYQRNMIYKEAGYCFRTAKAIRSFGNAGCRYDDQADVPLSARLRAEIAEIASMERAMRCAP
;
A
#
# COMPACT_ATOMS: atom_id res chain seq x y z
N MET A 1 52.50 34.62 1.56
CA MET A 1 51.74 33.65 2.39
C MET A 1 50.26 33.82 2.09
N LYS A 2 49.65 32.94 1.28
CA LYS A 2 48.21 33.00 0.93
C LYS A 2 47.56 31.73 1.42
N LYS A 3 46.76 31.84 2.49
CA LYS A 3 46.00 30.73 3.08
C LYS A 3 44.71 30.58 2.28
N THR A 4 44.64 29.58 1.42
CA THR A 4 43.40 29.17 0.76
C THR A 4 42.59 28.31 1.73
N ALA A 5 41.47 28.82 2.22
CA ALA A 5 40.50 28.03 2.97
C ALA A 5 39.63 27.26 1.97
N ILE A 6 39.68 25.93 2.02
CA ILE A 6 38.80 25.04 1.26
C ILE A 6 37.50 24.90 2.06
N ALA A 7 36.40 25.41 1.52
CA ALA A 7 35.07 25.19 2.06
C ALA A 7 34.63 23.75 1.73
N ALA A 8 34.48 22.91 2.75
CA ALA A 8 33.92 21.57 2.61
C ALA A 8 32.40 21.67 2.46
N LEU A 9 31.89 21.34 1.28
CA LEU A 9 30.46 21.22 1.00
C LEU A 9 29.97 19.87 1.54
N LEU A 10 29.43 19.83 2.76
CA LEU A 10 28.75 18.65 3.28
C LEU A 10 27.42 18.46 2.54
N CYS A 11 27.37 17.46 1.64
CA CYS A 11 26.11 16.97 1.10
C CYS A 11 25.37 16.17 2.18
N LEU A 12 24.39 16.78 2.83
CA LEU A 12 23.41 16.08 3.66
C LEU A 12 22.45 15.31 2.74
N ALA A 13 22.81 14.06 2.42
CA ALA A 13 21.85 13.11 1.87
C ALA A 13 20.86 12.75 2.97
N GLY A 14 19.77 13.51 3.06
CA GLY A 14 18.63 13.17 3.92
C GLY A 14 17.96 11.90 3.39
N ALA A 15 18.27 10.75 3.98
CA ALA A 15 17.41 9.59 3.85
C ALA A 15 16.08 9.93 4.54
N THR A 16 15.05 10.26 3.78
CA THR A 16 13.69 10.28 4.31
C THR A 16 13.43 8.90 4.89
N PRO A 17 13.11 8.76 6.19
CA PRO A 17 12.68 7.48 6.72
C PRO A 17 11.40 7.10 5.97
N GLY A 18 11.51 6.13 5.06
CA GLY A 18 10.32 5.46 4.54
C GLY A 18 9.65 4.81 5.74
N LEU A 19 8.43 5.21 6.06
CA LEU A 19 7.63 4.53 7.07
C LEU A 19 7.56 3.06 6.65
N ALA A 20 8.19 2.17 7.40
CA ALA A 20 8.19 0.74 7.10
C ALA A 20 6.76 0.23 7.29
N GLN A 21 6.04 0.05 6.19
CA GLN A 21 4.67 -0.44 6.23
C GLN A 21 4.66 -1.91 6.66
N SER A 22 3.70 -2.26 7.51
CA SER A 22 3.55 -3.64 7.99
C SER A 22 2.70 -4.48 7.03
N CYS A 23 2.76 -5.81 7.17
CA CYS A 23 1.87 -6.70 6.43
C CYS A 23 0.39 -6.38 6.64
N ASP A 24 -0.01 -6.00 7.86
CA ASP A 24 -1.39 -5.62 8.12
C ASP A 24 -1.77 -4.29 7.47
N GLU A 25 -0.81 -3.36 7.31
CA GLU A 25 -1.04 -2.09 6.63
C GLU A 25 -1.23 -2.28 5.13
N PHE A 26 -0.39 -3.07 4.47
CA PHE A 26 -0.59 -3.42 3.06
C PHE A 26 -1.89 -4.17 2.83
N TRP A 27 -2.18 -5.16 3.68
CA TRP A 27 -3.45 -5.86 3.63
C TRP A 27 -4.61 -4.88 3.76
N TYR A 28 -4.54 -3.92 4.70
CA TYR A 28 -5.59 -2.94 4.91
C TYR A 28 -5.77 -2.05 3.67
N GLN A 29 -4.69 -1.48 3.13
CA GLN A 29 -4.72 -0.61 1.94
C GLN A 29 -5.31 -1.32 0.73
N ARG A 30 -4.84 -2.53 0.42
CA ARG A 30 -5.35 -3.34 -0.69
C ARG A 30 -6.85 -3.61 -0.55
N ASN A 31 -7.30 -3.96 0.67
CA ASN A 31 -8.72 -4.24 0.91
C ASN A 31 -9.57 -2.97 0.96
N MET A 32 -9.04 -1.82 1.36
CA MET A 32 -9.76 -0.54 1.30
C MET A 32 -10.14 -0.16 -0.13
N ILE A 33 -9.26 -0.39 -1.11
CA ILE A 33 -9.58 -0.18 -2.53
C ILE A 33 -10.79 -1.01 -2.95
N TYR A 34 -10.83 -2.28 -2.55
CA TYR A 34 -11.98 -3.16 -2.82
C TYR A 34 -13.24 -2.72 -2.08
N LYS A 35 -13.12 -2.27 -0.83
CA LYS A 35 -14.26 -1.78 -0.03
C LYS A 35 -14.91 -0.56 -0.69
N GLU A 36 -14.10 0.43 -1.07
CA GLU A 36 -14.58 1.65 -1.72
C GLU A 36 -15.22 1.36 -3.08
N ALA A 37 -14.72 0.35 -3.79
CA ALA A 37 -15.27 -0.09 -5.07
C ALA A 37 -16.46 -1.07 -4.95
N GLY A 38 -16.90 -1.39 -3.73
CA GLY A 38 -18.14 -2.13 -3.46
C GLY A 38 -18.00 -3.66 -3.41
N TYR A 39 -16.81 -4.20 -3.14
CA TYR A 39 -16.63 -5.64 -2.96
C TYR A 39 -17.28 -6.16 -1.67
N CYS A 40 -17.92 -7.33 -1.76
CA CYS A 40 -18.49 -8.07 -0.65
C CYS A 40 -17.45 -9.06 -0.11
N PHE A 41 -16.88 -8.76 1.06
CA PHE A 41 -15.85 -9.59 1.69
C PHE A 41 -16.42 -10.93 2.18
N ARG A 42 -15.61 -11.99 2.04
CA ARG A 42 -16.00 -13.36 2.44
C ARG A 42 -15.29 -13.85 3.70
N THR A 43 -14.12 -13.32 4.01
CA THR A 43 -13.34 -13.75 5.17
C THR A 43 -13.81 -13.05 6.43
N ALA A 44 -13.80 -13.76 7.56
CA ALA A 44 -14.24 -13.17 8.83
C ALA A 44 -13.36 -11.98 9.26
N LYS A 45 -12.04 -11.99 8.96
CA LYS A 45 -11.15 -10.84 9.21
C LYS A 45 -11.62 -9.61 8.43
N ALA A 46 -11.80 -9.73 7.12
CA ALA A 46 -12.19 -8.60 6.29
C ALA A 46 -13.62 -8.10 6.58
N ILE A 47 -14.56 -9.00 6.85
CA ILE A 47 -15.92 -8.61 7.26
C ILE A 47 -15.89 -7.82 8.57
N ARG A 48 -15.09 -8.24 9.56
CA ARG A 48 -14.94 -7.48 10.82
C ARG A 48 -14.26 -6.13 10.62
N SER A 49 -13.29 -6.02 9.71
CA SER A 49 -12.54 -4.78 9.47
C SER A 49 -13.30 -3.76 8.62
N PHE A 50 -14.05 -4.20 7.61
CA PHE A 50 -14.64 -3.31 6.59
C PHE A 50 -16.17 -3.40 6.49
N GLY A 51 -16.76 -4.52 6.92
CA GLY A 51 -18.18 -4.83 6.79
C GLY A 51 -18.66 -4.99 5.33
N ASN A 52 -19.84 -5.58 5.16
CA ASN A 52 -20.48 -5.77 3.85
C ASN A 52 -21.70 -4.88 3.63
N ALA A 53 -21.98 -3.95 4.54
CA ALA A 53 -23.07 -3.00 4.34
C ALA A 53 -22.86 -2.25 3.02
N GLY A 54 -23.84 -2.33 2.13
CA GLY A 54 -23.86 -1.62 0.86
C GLY A 54 -22.88 -2.11 -0.21
N CYS A 55 -22.26 -3.29 -0.07
CA CYS A 55 -21.48 -3.88 -1.16
C CYS A 55 -22.37 -4.31 -2.35
N ARG A 56 -21.76 -4.62 -3.49
CA ARG A 56 -22.44 -4.92 -4.78
C ARG A 56 -21.84 -6.09 -5.54
N TYR A 57 -20.56 -6.40 -5.33
CA TYR A 57 -19.83 -7.40 -6.12
C TYR A 57 -19.29 -8.51 -5.23
N ASP A 58 -19.67 -9.75 -5.52
CA ASP A 58 -19.25 -10.93 -4.76
C ASP A 58 -17.93 -11.55 -5.26
N ASP A 59 -17.46 -11.13 -6.43
CA ASP A 59 -16.18 -11.48 -7.03
C ASP A 59 -15.33 -10.22 -7.22
N GLN A 60 -14.02 -10.30 -6.90
CA GLN A 60 -13.07 -9.21 -7.09
C GLN A 60 -12.86 -8.87 -8.58
N ALA A 61 -13.04 -9.85 -9.47
CA ALA A 61 -12.91 -9.64 -10.91
C ALA A 61 -14.00 -8.70 -11.46
N ASP A 62 -15.20 -8.77 -10.89
CA ASP A 62 -16.38 -7.99 -11.28
C ASP A 62 -16.36 -6.56 -10.74
N VAL A 63 -15.48 -6.27 -9.77
CA VAL A 63 -15.34 -4.93 -9.20
C VAL A 63 -14.85 -3.96 -10.28
N PRO A 64 -15.56 -2.84 -10.55
CA PRO A 64 -15.26 -1.91 -11.65
C PRO A 64 -14.09 -0.98 -11.30
N LEU A 65 -12.90 -1.56 -11.09
CA LEU A 65 -11.67 -0.83 -10.80
C LEU A 65 -11.08 -0.22 -12.08
N SER A 66 -10.65 1.04 -11.99
CA SER A 66 -9.85 1.67 -13.04
C SER A 66 -8.49 0.98 -13.20
N ALA A 67 -7.86 1.16 -14.36
CA ALA A 67 -6.52 0.63 -14.62
C ALA A 67 -5.50 1.09 -13.57
N ARG A 68 -5.62 2.34 -13.07
CA ARG A 68 -4.78 2.89 -12.00
C ARG A 68 -4.94 2.13 -10.70
N LEU A 69 -6.17 1.88 -10.26
CA LEU A 69 -6.44 1.13 -9.02
C LEU A 69 -5.97 -0.31 -9.12
N ARG A 70 -6.09 -0.94 -10.31
CA ARG A 70 -5.55 -2.28 -10.54
C ARG A 70 -4.02 -2.31 -10.45
N ALA A 71 -3.34 -1.30 -10.96
CA ALA A 71 -1.89 -1.16 -10.83
C ALA A 71 -1.47 -0.98 -9.36
N GLU A 72 -2.19 -0.15 -8.60
CA GLU A 72 -1.95 0.07 -7.17
C GLU A 72 -2.12 -1.21 -6.35
N ILE A 73 -3.19 -1.99 -6.58
CA ILE A 73 -3.37 -3.31 -5.96
C ILE A 73 -2.21 -4.25 -6.31
N ALA A 74 -1.76 -4.26 -7.57
CA ALA A 74 -0.67 -5.12 -8.00
C ALA A 74 0.67 -4.76 -7.34
N GLU A 75 0.94 -3.46 -7.16
CA GLU A 75 2.09 -2.94 -6.44
C GLU A 75 2.06 -3.36 -4.96
N ILE A 76 0.93 -3.12 -4.27
CA ILE A 76 0.75 -3.55 -2.87
C ILE A 76 0.95 -5.06 -2.73
N ALA A 77 0.33 -5.85 -3.61
CA ALA A 77 0.49 -7.30 -3.60
C ALA A 77 1.94 -7.74 -3.85
N SER A 78 2.72 -6.97 -4.61
CA SER A 78 4.15 -7.24 -4.79
C SER A 78 4.95 -7.01 -3.51
N MET A 79 4.63 -5.96 -2.76
CA MET A 79 5.25 -5.64 -1.47
C MET A 79 4.87 -6.68 -0.40
N GLU A 80 3.61 -7.11 -0.35
CA GLU A 80 3.16 -8.20 0.52
C GLU A 80 3.94 -9.50 0.25
N ARG A 81 4.16 -9.84 -1.02
CA ARG A 81 4.97 -11.00 -1.41
C ARG A 81 6.44 -10.84 -1.01
N ALA A 82 7.03 -9.67 -1.23
CA ALA A 82 8.42 -9.38 -0.87
C ALA A 82 8.66 -9.54 0.64
N MET A 83 7.68 -9.15 1.46
CA MET A 83 7.73 -9.29 2.92
C MET A 83 7.23 -10.64 3.44
N ARG A 84 6.81 -11.56 2.55
CA ARG A 84 6.23 -12.87 2.91
C ARG A 84 5.02 -12.77 3.85
N CYS A 85 4.17 -11.78 3.60
CA CYS A 85 2.93 -11.62 4.34
C CYS A 85 2.02 -12.82 4.15
N ALA A 86 1.27 -13.18 5.19
CA ALA A 86 0.24 -14.21 5.07
C ALA A 86 -0.89 -13.73 4.14
N PRO A 87 -1.45 -14.63 3.31
CA PRO A 87 -2.54 -14.30 2.39
C PRO A 87 -3.86 -13.94 3.10
#